data_AF-A0A9N8DZ38-F1
#
_entry.id   AF-A0A9N8DZ38-F1
#
_cell.length_a   1.000
_cell.length_b   1.000
_cell.length_c   1.000
_cell.angle_alpha   90.00
_cell.angle_beta   90.00
_cell.angle_gamma   90.00
#
_symmetry.space_group_name_H-M   'P 1'
#
loop_
_entity.id
_entity.type
_entity.pdbx_description
1 polymer ?
#
loop_
_entity_poly.entity_id
_entity_poly.type
_entity_poly.pdbx_seq_one_letter_code
_entity_poly.pdbx_strand_id
1 'polypeptide(L)'
;MSCSTSTTTKSLRIVEEQNTVHVFDALISDDLWCTGEEHYESRRSLKAHTIKLRREGVDRLVESTFANPAADTQKLLNDFTRHSDGRGLERLTSQQHYEERMSQRALAIKAILMGQQEARDRGLQLCDVTEQLRELSLRYCCTAKIFARRMGKADEYACYKKSKSISCDVNSTGSTSKKSSKSKSKKEASSSKSSKSNKGQLSASLAKQCSSRRLVTSASARSLAIAA
;
A
#
# COMPACT_ATOMS: atom_id res chain seq x y z
N MET A 1 -18.57 -36.62 -14.68
CA MET A 1 -19.84 -35.91 -14.96
C MET A 1 -20.46 -35.62 -13.61
N SER A 2 -20.38 -34.38 -13.14
CA SER A 2 -20.89 -33.97 -11.83
C SER A 2 -22.34 -33.56 -12.00
N CYS A 3 -23.26 -34.29 -11.38
CA CYS A 3 -24.68 -33.98 -11.36
C CYS A 3 -24.92 -32.89 -10.30
N SER A 4 -25.10 -31.65 -10.71
CA SER A 4 -25.43 -30.52 -9.83
C SER A 4 -26.92 -30.54 -9.50
N THR A 5 -27.26 -30.96 -8.29
CA THR A 5 -28.63 -30.89 -7.75
C THR A 5 -28.87 -29.49 -7.19
N SER A 6 -29.58 -28.65 -7.93
CA SER A 6 -29.97 -27.32 -7.45
C SER A 6 -30.98 -27.46 -6.30
N THR A 7 -30.61 -27.04 -5.09
CA THR A 7 -31.56 -26.89 -3.99
C THR A 7 -32.12 -25.47 -4.03
N THR A 8 -33.44 -25.32 -4.01
CA THR A 8 -34.10 -24.00 -4.03
C THR A 8 -34.38 -23.58 -2.59
N THR A 9 -33.63 -22.63 -2.04
CA THR A 9 -34.03 -21.96 -0.79
C THR A 9 -34.79 -20.68 -1.11
N LYS A 10 -35.86 -20.42 -0.34
CA LYS A 10 -36.65 -19.19 -0.46
C LYS A 10 -36.09 -18.15 0.50
N SER A 11 -35.79 -16.96 0.01
CA SER A 11 -35.38 -15.85 0.86
C SER A 11 -36.57 -14.95 1.16
N LEU A 12 -36.70 -14.55 2.44
CA LEU A 12 -37.79 -13.74 2.95
C LEU A 12 -37.29 -12.32 3.17
N ARG A 13 -37.90 -11.33 2.51
CA ARG A 13 -37.66 -9.91 2.80
C ARG A 13 -38.95 -9.27 3.29
N ILE A 14 -38.90 -8.75 4.50
CA ILE A 14 -40.00 -7.98 5.11
C ILE A 14 -39.82 -6.53 4.66
N VAL A 15 -40.82 -5.99 3.96
CA VAL A 15 -40.86 -4.59 3.55
C VAL A 15 -41.77 -3.85 4.53
N GLU A 16 -41.16 -3.17 5.50
CA GLU A 16 -41.88 -2.53 6.62
C GLU A 16 -42.87 -1.44 6.18
N GLU A 17 -42.60 -0.76 5.06
CA GLU A 17 -43.43 0.34 4.57
C GLU A 17 -44.78 -0.09 3.97
N GLN A 18 -44.90 -1.36 3.55
CA GLN A 18 -46.08 -1.85 2.81
C GLN A 18 -46.74 -3.06 3.46
N ASN A 19 -46.15 -3.59 4.54
CA ASN A 19 -46.61 -4.79 5.24
C ASN A 19 -46.78 -6.01 4.29
N THR A 20 -45.98 -6.04 3.22
CA THR A 20 -45.98 -7.10 2.22
C THR A 20 -44.73 -7.95 2.35
N VAL A 21 -44.91 -9.26 2.13
CA VAL A 21 -43.85 -10.25 2.18
C VAL A 21 -43.48 -10.61 0.75
N HIS A 22 -42.31 -10.16 0.30
CA HIS A 22 -41.79 -10.59 -0.99
C HIS A 22 -40.99 -11.89 -0.80
N VAL A 23 -41.49 -12.97 -1.40
CA VAL A 23 -40.79 -14.25 -1.49
C VAL A 23 -40.03 -14.24 -2.80
N PHE A 24 -38.70 -14.21 -2.72
CA PHE A 24 -37.85 -14.37 -3.89
C PHE A 24 -37.39 -15.82 -3.96
N ASP A 25 -37.55 -16.43 -5.14
CA ASP A 25 -36.85 -17.67 -5.46
C ASP A 25 -35.36 -17.33 -5.54
N ALA A 26 -34.62 -17.64 -4.48
CA ALA A 26 -33.19 -17.46 -4.50
C ALA A 26 -32.65 -18.55 -5.44
N LEU A 27 -32.23 -18.13 -6.63
CA LEU A 27 -31.31 -18.92 -7.44
C LEU A 27 -30.05 -19.08 -6.60
N ILE A 28 -29.92 -20.20 -5.87
CA ILE A 28 -28.62 -20.68 -5.43
C ILE A 28 -27.91 -21.04 -6.73
N SER A 29 -27.24 -20.07 -7.34
CA SER A 29 -26.24 -20.41 -8.32
C SER A 29 -25.12 -21.08 -7.54
N ASP A 30 -24.71 -22.27 -7.97
CA ASP A 30 -23.46 -22.90 -7.54
C ASP A 30 -22.23 -22.01 -7.92
N ASP A 31 -22.44 -20.89 -8.62
CA ASP A 31 -21.50 -19.77 -8.73
C ASP A 31 -21.34 -18.95 -7.42
N LEU A 32 -21.57 -19.56 -6.26
CA LEU A 32 -21.23 -18.93 -5.00
C LEU A 32 -19.70 -18.89 -4.87
N TRP A 33 -19.18 -17.70 -4.59
CA TRP A 33 -17.76 -17.42 -4.47
C TRP A 33 -17.14 -18.24 -3.33
N CYS A 34 -16.49 -19.34 -3.70
CA CYS A 34 -15.85 -20.34 -2.85
C CYS A 34 -16.79 -21.14 -1.93
N THR A 35 -16.65 -22.46 -1.97
CA THR A 35 -17.26 -23.36 -0.97
C THR A 35 -16.62 -23.16 0.41
N GLY A 36 -17.30 -23.60 1.47
CA GLY A 36 -16.75 -23.52 2.84
C GLY A 36 -15.42 -24.26 3.01
N GLU A 37 -15.26 -25.38 2.30
CA GLU A 37 -14.02 -26.16 2.25
C GLU A 37 -12.90 -25.39 1.53
N GLU A 38 -13.17 -24.86 0.34
CA GLU A 38 -12.21 -24.03 -0.42
C GLU A 38 -11.77 -22.79 0.38
N HIS A 39 -12.70 -22.15 1.09
CA HIS A 39 -12.37 -21.03 1.96
C HIS A 39 -11.45 -21.47 3.12
N TYR A 40 -11.72 -22.62 3.75
CA TYR A 40 -10.88 -23.16 4.80
C TYR A 40 -9.45 -23.49 4.31
N GLU A 41 -9.34 -24.15 3.15
CA GLU A 41 -8.07 -24.47 2.52
C GLU A 41 -7.29 -23.22 2.12
N SER A 42 -7.97 -22.24 1.52
CA SER A 42 -7.40 -20.94 1.17
C SER A 42 -6.83 -20.24 2.39
N ARG A 43 -7.56 -20.20 3.52
CA ARG A 43 -7.04 -19.64 4.77
C ARG A 43 -5.85 -20.41 5.32
N ARG A 44 -5.86 -21.74 5.23
CA ARG A 44 -4.74 -22.58 5.70
C ARG A 44 -3.49 -22.33 4.86
N SER A 45 -3.63 -22.27 3.53
CA SER A 45 -2.56 -21.95 2.59
C SER A 45 -2.00 -20.55 2.85
N LEU A 46 -2.87 -19.55 3.03
CA LEU A 46 -2.50 -18.17 3.37
C LEU A 46 -1.65 -18.08 4.64
N LYS A 47 -2.03 -18.82 5.69
CA LYS A 47 -1.27 -18.89 6.94
C LYS A 47 0.09 -19.53 6.72
N ALA A 48 0.14 -20.67 6.03
CA ALA A 48 1.39 -21.35 5.73
C ALA A 48 2.34 -20.46 4.93
N HIS A 49 1.83 -19.74 3.93
CA HIS A 49 2.61 -18.80 3.13
C HIS A 49 3.11 -17.63 3.97
N THR A 50 2.27 -17.04 4.82
CA THR A 50 2.68 -15.98 5.75
C THR A 50 3.81 -16.43 6.67
N ILE A 51 3.73 -17.65 7.22
CA ILE A 51 4.79 -18.22 8.08
C ILE A 51 6.09 -18.37 7.28
N LYS A 52 6.02 -18.85 6.04
CA LYS A 52 7.19 -18.96 5.14
C LYS A 52 7.84 -17.59 4.92
N LEU A 53 7.07 -16.56 4.58
CA LEU A 53 7.57 -15.20 4.37
C LEU A 53 8.21 -14.61 5.63
N ARG A 54 7.64 -14.87 6.81
CA ARG A 54 8.28 -14.46 8.08
C ARG A 54 9.63 -15.14 8.29
N ARG A 55 9.76 -16.43 7.95
CA ARG A 55 11.05 -17.15 8.02
C ARG A 55 12.08 -16.58 7.04
N GLU A 56 11.63 -16.04 5.91
CA GLU A 56 12.47 -15.33 4.94
C GLU A 56 12.83 -13.90 5.39
N GLY A 57 12.36 -13.44 6.56
CA GLY A 57 12.68 -12.12 7.11
C GLY A 57 11.86 -10.97 6.52
N VAL A 58 10.74 -11.26 5.86
CA VAL A 58 9.88 -10.25 5.22
C VAL A 58 9.24 -9.30 6.23
N ASP A 59 8.98 -9.76 7.46
CA ASP A 59 8.50 -8.95 8.57
C ASP A 59 9.43 -7.76 8.86
N ARG A 60 10.73 -8.03 9.01
CA ARG A 60 11.77 -7.01 9.24
C ARG A 60 11.92 -6.07 8.05
N LEU A 61 11.82 -6.60 6.84
CA LEU A 61 11.81 -5.80 5.62
C LEU A 61 10.63 -4.81 5.63
N VAL A 62 9.41 -5.29 5.88
CA VAL A 62 8.20 -4.44 5.91
C VAL A 62 8.31 -3.38 7.00
N GLU A 63 8.78 -3.72 8.19
CA GLU A 63 9.00 -2.75 9.28
C GLU A 63 9.97 -1.63 8.88
N SER A 64 11.05 -1.97 8.18
CA SER A 64 12.01 -0.97 7.68
C SER A 64 11.43 -0.03 6.61
N THR A 65 10.21 -0.24 6.11
CA THR A 65 9.67 0.51 4.96
C THR A 65 8.76 1.68 5.33
N PHE A 66 8.24 1.75 6.56
CA PHE A 66 7.14 2.66 6.91
C PHE A 66 7.60 3.98 7.53
N ALA A 67 8.07 3.97 8.78
CA ALA A 67 8.28 5.19 9.54
C ALA A 67 9.63 5.86 9.25
N ASN A 68 10.72 5.08 9.27
CA ASN A 68 12.09 5.57 9.08
C ASN A 68 12.85 4.66 8.10
N PRO A 69 12.58 4.83 6.81
CA PRO A 69 13.14 3.98 5.77
C PRO A 69 14.64 4.19 5.63
N ALA A 70 15.38 3.09 5.68
CA ALA A 70 16.80 3.08 5.38
C ALA A 70 17.03 3.35 3.88
N ALA A 71 18.25 3.77 3.53
CA ALA A 71 18.59 4.12 2.15
C ALA A 71 18.47 2.92 1.18
N ASP A 72 18.62 1.71 1.70
CA ASP A 72 18.57 0.44 0.97
C ASP A 72 17.18 -0.20 0.91
N THR A 73 16.19 0.32 1.64
CA THR A 73 14.81 -0.21 1.70
C THR A 73 14.21 -0.46 0.32
N GLN A 74 14.37 0.46 -0.64
CA GLN A 74 13.82 0.28 -1.98
C GLN A 74 14.49 -0.89 -2.74
N LYS A 75 15.79 -1.09 -2.56
CA LYS A 75 16.51 -2.21 -3.17
C LYS A 75 15.99 -3.54 -2.62
N LEU A 76 15.81 -3.62 -1.31
CA LEU A 76 15.27 -4.83 -0.66
C LEU A 76 13.82 -5.10 -1.10
N LEU A 77 12.97 -4.08 -1.25
CA LEU A 77 11.63 -4.23 -1.81
C LEU A 77 11.66 -4.72 -3.26
N ASN A 78 12.58 -4.20 -4.08
CA ASN A 78 12.75 -4.65 -5.47
C ASN A 78 13.17 -6.12 -5.54
N ASP A 79 14.06 -6.56 -4.65
CA ASP A 79 14.50 -7.95 -4.58
C ASP A 79 13.36 -8.85 -4.06
N PHE A 80 12.61 -8.41 -3.04
CA PHE A 80 11.43 -9.12 -2.53
C PHE A 80 10.36 -9.31 -3.62
N THR A 81 9.92 -8.24 -4.26
CA THR A 81 8.88 -8.29 -5.31
C THR A 81 9.27 -9.11 -6.53
N ARG A 82 10.57 -9.36 -6.74
CA ARG A 82 11.10 -10.18 -7.83
C ARG A 82 11.14 -11.67 -7.50
N HIS A 83 11.44 -12.03 -6.25
CA HIS A 83 11.69 -13.43 -5.86
C HIS A 83 10.58 -14.03 -4.99
N SER A 84 9.61 -13.22 -4.56
CA SER A 84 8.52 -13.65 -3.70
C SER A 84 7.16 -13.40 -4.34
N ASP A 85 6.29 -14.40 -4.22
CA ASP A 85 4.86 -14.30 -4.53
C ASP A 85 4.05 -13.76 -3.33
N GLY A 86 4.72 -13.30 -2.28
CA GLY A 86 4.13 -12.83 -1.02
C GLY A 86 3.41 -11.49 -1.07
N ARG A 87 3.07 -10.99 -2.26
CA ARG A 87 2.40 -9.69 -2.43
C ARG A 87 1.03 -9.70 -1.76
N GLY A 88 0.68 -8.60 -1.11
CA GLY A 88 -0.60 -8.45 -0.40
C GLY A 88 -0.63 -9.14 0.98
N LEU A 89 0.44 -9.87 1.34
CA LEU A 89 0.57 -10.52 2.66
C LEU A 89 1.35 -9.67 3.65
N GLU A 90 1.76 -8.46 3.29
CA GLU A 90 2.59 -7.57 4.12
C GLU A 90 1.90 -7.20 5.43
N ARG A 91 0.56 -7.12 5.41
CA ARG A 91 -0.27 -6.91 6.61
C ARG A 91 -0.28 -8.12 7.55
N LEU A 92 -0.03 -9.31 7.03
CA LEU A 92 -0.02 -10.56 7.79
C LEU A 92 1.38 -10.91 8.27
N THR A 93 2.42 -10.48 7.55
CA THR A 93 3.81 -10.75 7.91
C THR A 93 4.26 -9.90 9.09
N SER A 94 3.96 -8.60 9.13
CA SER A 94 4.27 -7.72 10.27
C SER A 94 2.99 -7.22 10.97
N GLN A 95 2.79 -7.67 12.20
CA GLN A 95 1.65 -7.29 13.05
C GLN A 95 1.72 -5.82 13.46
N GLN A 96 2.90 -5.34 13.83
CA GLN A 96 3.12 -3.94 14.21
C GLN A 96 2.69 -2.99 13.09
N HIS A 97 3.08 -3.32 11.85
CA HIS A 97 2.69 -2.55 10.67
C HIS A 97 1.17 -2.53 10.46
N TYR A 98 0.49 -3.67 10.64
CA TYR A 98 -0.96 -3.72 10.57
C TYR A 98 -1.62 -2.83 11.63
N GLU A 99 -1.16 -2.91 12.88
CA GLU A 99 -1.66 -2.11 13.99
C GLU A 99 -1.45 -0.61 13.77
N GLU A 100 -0.29 -0.21 13.27
CA GLU A 100 0.00 1.19 12.95
C GLU A 100 -0.94 1.73 11.86
N ARG A 101 -1.18 0.97 10.79
CA ARG A 101 -2.14 1.36 9.74
C ARG A 101 -3.56 1.47 10.27
N MET A 102 -3.97 0.53 11.11
CA MET A 102 -5.31 0.56 11.72
C MET A 102 -5.47 1.74 12.67
N SER A 103 -4.44 2.05 13.45
CA SER A 103 -4.40 3.22 14.33
C SER A 103 -4.47 4.54 13.53
N GLN A 104 -3.65 4.70 12.49
CA GLN A 104 -3.69 5.88 11.61
C GLN A 104 -5.05 6.04 10.93
N ARG A 105 -5.66 4.94 10.48
CA ARG A 105 -7.01 4.95 9.91
C ARG A 105 -8.05 5.40 10.94
N ALA A 106 -7.99 4.88 12.16
CA ALA A 106 -8.91 5.27 13.23
C ALA A 106 -8.76 6.77 13.58
N LEU A 107 -7.53 7.27 13.64
CA LEU A 107 -7.25 8.69 13.85
C LEU A 107 -7.79 9.56 12.70
N ALA A 108 -7.62 9.14 11.45
CA ALA A 108 -8.17 9.83 10.29
C ALA A 108 -9.69 9.96 10.37
N ILE A 109 -10.38 8.84 10.67
CA ILE A 109 -11.84 8.81 10.84
C ILE A 109 -12.27 9.73 11.98
N LYS A 110 -11.63 9.61 13.15
CA LYS A 110 -11.93 10.45 14.31
C LYS A 110 -11.78 11.94 13.99
N ALA A 111 -10.69 12.31 13.33
CA ALA A 111 -10.41 13.70 12.99
C ALA A 111 -11.42 14.25 11.96
N ILE A 112 -11.87 13.44 11.00
CA ILE A 112 -12.96 13.82 10.08
C ILE A 112 -14.26 14.04 10.86
N LEU A 113 -14.64 13.11 11.74
CA LEU A 113 -15.86 13.22 12.54
C LEU A 113 -15.85 14.47 13.44
N MET A 114 -14.70 14.77 14.05
CA MET A 114 -14.51 15.99 14.84
C MET A 114 -14.64 17.25 13.98
N GLY A 115 -14.02 17.28 12.80
CA GLY A 115 -14.14 18.42 11.88
C GLY A 115 -15.57 18.61 11.36
N GLN A 116 -16.30 17.53 11.11
CA GLN A 116 -17.72 17.57 10.75
C GLN A 116 -18.58 18.12 11.90
N GLN A 117 -18.30 17.70 13.14
CA GLN A 117 -19.00 18.24 14.31
C GLN A 117 -18.73 19.74 14.47
N GLU A 118 -17.48 20.16 14.39
CA GLU A 118 -17.10 21.56 14.50
C GLU A 118 -17.72 22.43 13.40
N ALA A 119 -17.83 21.91 12.17
CA ALA A 119 -18.53 22.60 11.08
C ALA A 119 -20.03 22.78 11.39
N ARG A 120 -20.68 21.75 11.95
CA ARG A 120 -22.09 21.83 12.39
C ARG A 120 -22.28 22.85 13.51
N ASP A 121 -21.39 22.86 14.51
CA ASP A 121 -21.45 23.78 15.64
C ASP A 121 -21.28 25.25 15.18
N ARG A 122 -20.58 25.47 14.06
CA ARG A 122 -20.40 26.79 13.42
C ARG A 122 -21.48 27.14 12.38
N GLY A 123 -22.45 26.25 12.14
CA GLY A 123 -23.49 26.44 11.12
C GLY A 123 -22.97 26.45 9.68
N LEU A 124 -21.78 25.87 9.42
CA LEU A 124 -21.21 25.76 8.08
C LEU A 124 -21.84 24.59 7.32
N GLN A 125 -22.05 24.76 6.02
CA GLN A 125 -22.49 23.67 5.17
C GLN A 125 -21.35 22.68 4.92
N LEU A 126 -21.67 21.39 4.80
CA LEU A 126 -20.67 20.34 4.61
C LEU A 126 -19.87 20.54 3.30
N CYS A 127 -20.51 21.07 2.26
CA CYS A 127 -19.88 21.40 0.98
C CYS A 127 -18.69 22.36 1.15
N ASP A 128 -18.82 23.35 2.04
CA ASP A 128 -17.80 24.40 2.23
C ASP A 128 -16.55 23.88 2.96
N VAL A 129 -16.72 22.88 3.83
CA VAL A 129 -15.63 22.29 4.62
C VAL A 129 -15.04 21.03 3.99
N THR A 130 -15.57 20.55 2.86
CA THR A 130 -15.19 19.27 2.25
C THR A 130 -13.70 19.20 1.91
N GLU A 131 -13.14 20.25 1.29
CA GLU A 131 -11.70 20.27 0.95
C GLU A 131 -10.81 20.31 2.20
N GLN A 132 -11.25 20.95 3.29
CA GLN A 132 -10.51 20.96 4.56
C GLN A 132 -10.49 19.56 5.21
N LEU A 133 -11.64 18.88 5.23
CA LEU A 133 -11.75 17.51 5.73
C LEU A 133 -10.91 16.54 4.89
N ARG A 134 -10.88 16.74 3.57
CA ARG A 134 -10.02 15.98 2.65
C ARG A 134 -8.54 16.21 2.96
N GLU A 135 -8.11 17.46 3.10
CA GLU A 135 -6.72 17.77 3.44
C GLU A 135 -6.31 17.11 4.75
N LEU A 136 -7.18 17.19 5.76
CA LEU A 136 -6.97 16.57 7.06
C LEU A 136 -6.87 15.03 6.95
N SER A 137 -7.74 14.38 6.19
CA SER A 137 -7.66 12.95 5.88
C SER A 137 -6.33 12.55 5.23
N LEU A 138 -5.88 13.34 4.23
CA LEU A 138 -4.64 13.09 3.50
C LEU A 138 -3.39 13.15 4.41
N ARG A 139 -3.40 14.01 5.44
CA ARG A 139 -2.30 14.07 6.42
C ARG A 139 -2.15 12.76 7.18
N TYR A 140 -3.25 12.15 7.63
CA TYR A 140 -3.22 10.85 8.32
C TYR A 140 -2.91 9.68 7.39
N CYS A 141 -3.19 9.79 6.08
CA CYS A 141 -2.91 8.75 5.10
C CYS A 141 -1.49 8.79 4.50
N CYS A 142 -0.64 9.74 4.93
CA CYS A 142 0.66 9.98 4.33
C CYS A 142 1.57 8.74 4.33
N THR A 143 1.68 8.04 5.46
CA THR A 143 2.54 6.86 5.61
C THR A 143 2.09 5.73 4.68
N ALA A 144 0.78 5.46 4.62
CA ALA A 144 0.20 4.49 3.70
C ALA A 144 0.46 4.84 2.23
N LYS A 145 0.40 6.14 1.87
CA LYS A 145 0.70 6.63 0.52
C LYS A 145 2.17 6.43 0.15
N ILE A 146 3.10 6.71 1.08
CA ILE A 146 4.54 6.52 0.88
C ILE A 146 4.83 5.04 0.62
N PHE A 147 4.29 4.15 1.46
CA PHE A 147 4.45 2.72 1.29
C PHE A 147 3.90 2.21 -0.04
N ALA A 148 2.66 2.57 -0.38
CA ALA A 148 2.04 2.16 -1.64
C ALA A 148 2.87 2.61 -2.85
N ARG A 149 3.45 3.81 -2.80
CA ARG A 149 4.35 4.30 -3.86
C ARG A 149 5.64 3.49 -3.96
N ARG A 150 6.23 3.06 -2.84
CA ARG A 150 7.45 2.22 -2.85
C ARG A 150 7.19 0.83 -3.40
N MET A 151 6.07 0.23 -3.00
CA MET A 151 5.60 -1.03 -3.55
C MET A 151 5.37 -0.90 -5.05
N GLY A 152 4.66 0.14 -5.50
CA GLY A 152 4.45 0.38 -6.94
C GLY A 152 5.75 0.53 -7.73
N LYS A 153 6.78 1.18 -7.18
CA LYS A 153 8.12 1.23 -7.80
C LYS A 153 8.83 -0.12 -7.86
N ALA A 154 8.65 -0.94 -6.82
CA ALA A 154 9.22 -2.27 -6.77
C ALA A 154 8.53 -3.20 -7.80
N ASP A 155 7.20 -3.07 -7.91
CA ASP A 155 6.40 -3.76 -8.91
C ASP A 155 6.81 -3.36 -10.33
N GLU A 156 6.97 -2.05 -10.56
CA GLU A 156 7.47 -1.49 -11.81
C GLU A 156 8.84 -2.11 -12.18
N TYR A 157 9.77 -2.13 -11.22
CA TYR A 157 11.10 -2.71 -11.40
C TYR A 157 11.06 -4.21 -11.71
N ALA A 158 10.17 -4.97 -11.08
CA ALA A 158 10.00 -6.40 -11.32
C ALA A 158 9.51 -6.68 -12.77
N CYS A 159 8.68 -5.80 -13.33
CA CYS A 159 8.17 -5.92 -14.70
C CYS A 159 9.21 -5.57 -15.77
N TYR A 160 10.00 -4.49 -15.59
CA TYR A 160 10.84 -3.96 -16.66
C TYR A 160 12.13 -4.75 -16.96
N LYS A 161 12.55 -5.70 -16.10
CA LYS A 161 13.86 -6.37 -16.27
C LYS A 161 13.87 -7.59 -17.21
N LYS A 162 12.76 -7.96 -17.85
CA LYS A 162 12.73 -9.09 -18.81
C LYS A 162 13.13 -8.74 -20.25
N SER A 163 13.28 -7.45 -20.62
CA SER A 163 13.48 -7.06 -22.03
C SER A 163 14.91 -6.69 -22.43
N LYS A 164 15.90 -6.76 -21.52
CA LYS A 164 17.28 -6.30 -21.80
C LYS A 164 18.35 -7.39 -21.90
N SER A 165 17.99 -8.67 -21.95
CA SER A 165 18.95 -9.78 -22.03
C SER A 165 18.76 -10.73 -23.22
N ILE A 166 18.07 -10.30 -24.30
CA ILE A 166 18.08 -11.03 -25.58
C ILE A 166 18.29 -10.03 -26.72
N SER A 167 19.49 -9.45 -26.78
CA SER A 167 20.14 -9.22 -28.08
C SER A 167 21.50 -9.91 -27.98
N CYS A 168 21.47 -11.24 -27.96
CA CYS A 168 22.63 -12.00 -28.37
C CYS A 168 22.83 -11.70 -29.86
N ASP A 169 24.00 -11.15 -30.15
CA ASP A 169 24.52 -10.89 -31.48
C ASP A 169 24.37 -12.14 -32.37
N VAL A 170 23.34 -12.13 -33.21
CA VAL A 170 23.38 -12.85 -34.48
C VAL A 170 24.04 -11.89 -35.46
N ASN A 171 25.38 -11.91 -35.50
CA ASN A 171 26.08 -11.57 -36.72
C ASN A 171 27.49 -12.19 -36.78
N SER A 172 27.69 -12.90 -37.88
CA SER A 172 28.93 -13.11 -38.61
C SER A 172 30.01 -14.02 -38.00
N THR A 173 29.81 -15.31 -38.26
CA THR A 173 30.88 -16.24 -38.61
C THR A 173 31.87 -15.63 -39.62
N GLY A 174 33.11 -15.47 -39.20
CA GLY A 174 34.32 -15.87 -39.92
C GLY A 174 34.63 -15.25 -41.28
N SER A 175 35.55 -14.28 -41.31
CA SER A 175 36.73 -14.41 -42.17
C SER A 175 37.93 -13.65 -41.60
N THR A 176 39.03 -14.38 -41.50
CA THR A 176 40.33 -14.02 -40.98
C THR A 176 41.11 -13.13 -41.93
N SER A 177 41.76 -12.05 -41.45
CA SER A 177 43.16 -11.73 -41.82
C SER A 177 43.74 -10.52 -41.06
N LYS A 178 44.77 -10.83 -40.28
CA LYS A 178 46.00 -10.08 -39.92
C LYS A 178 46.20 -8.65 -40.52
N LYS A 179 46.51 -7.65 -39.67
CA LYS A 179 47.87 -7.09 -39.43
C LYS A 179 47.90 -5.77 -38.64
N SER A 180 48.98 -5.66 -37.85
CA SER A 180 49.77 -4.47 -37.47
C SER A 180 49.22 -3.36 -36.55
N SER A 181 49.67 -3.44 -35.29
CA SER A 181 50.52 -2.43 -34.60
C SER A 181 50.47 -0.96 -35.06
N LYS A 182 50.05 -0.04 -34.17
CA LYS A 182 50.93 1.01 -33.61
C LYS A 182 50.25 1.83 -32.51
N SER A 183 51.13 2.29 -31.64
CA SER A 183 51.02 3.07 -30.41
C SER A 183 50.61 4.54 -30.56
N LYS A 184 50.25 5.12 -29.40
CA LYS A 184 50.40 6.52 -28.93
C LYS A 184 49.24 7.53 -29.11
N SER A 185 48.67 7.87 -27.94
CA SER A 185 48.61 9.22 -27.33
C SER A 185 47.50 10.21 -27.70
N LYS A 186 47.11 10.96 -26.64
CA LYS A 186 46.40 12.26 -26.55
C LYS A 186 44.87 12.18 -26.67
N LYS A 187 44.15 12.50 -25.58
CA LYS A 187 43.79 13.85 -25.11
C LYS A 187 42.82 14.49 -26.10
N GLU A 188 41.54 14.52 -25.76
CA GLU A 188 40.71 15.72 -25.85
C GLU A 188 39.35 15.55 -25.18
N ALA A 189 38.92 16.65 -24.57
CA ALA A 189 37.62 16.87 -24.00
C ALA A 189 36.65 17.28 -25.11
N SER A 190 35.42 16.77 -25.09
CA SER A 190 34.34 17.35 -25.87
C SER A 190 33.04 17.32 -25.08
N SER A 191 32.61 18.53 -24.77
CA SER A 191 31.29 18.91 -24.30
C SER A 191 30.17 18.39 -25.20
N SER A 192 29.10 17.90 -24.59
CA SER A 192 27.76 17.94 -25.20
C SER A 192 26.79 18.64 -24.24
N LYS A 193 26.41 19.84 -24.67
CA LYS A 193 25.31 20.66 -24.15
C LYS A 193 23.96 20.08 -24.61
N SER A 194 22.91 20.55 -23.93
CA SER A 194 21.47 20.41 -24.20
C SER A 194 20.85 19.14 -23.59
N SER A 195 19.71 19.18 -22.89
CA SER A 195 18.59 20.14 -22.94
C SER A 195 17.92 20.29 -21.58
N LYS A 196 17.62 21.54 -21.21
CA LYS A 196 16.73 21.92 -20.10
C LYS A 196 15.32 21.37 -20.36
N SER A 197 14.74 20.72 -19.36
CA SER A 197 13.29 20.74 -19.17
C SER A 197 12.98 21.08 -17.71
N ASN A 198 12.50 22.31 -17.52
CA ASN A 198 11.92 22.79 -16.28
C ASN A 198 10.65 21.99 -15.97
N LYS A 199 10.62 21.23 -14.88
CA LYS A 199 9.38 20.90 -14.17
C LYS A 199 9.64 20.77 -12.66
N GLY A 200 9.11 21.74 -11.90
CA GLY A 200 8.52 21.49 -10.59
C GLY A 200 9.42 21.63 -9.36
N GLN A 201 9.87 22.85 -9.06
CA GLN A 201 10.12 23.25 -7.67
C GLN A 201 8.79 23.35 -6.90
N LEU A 202 8.28 22.23 -6.38
CA LEU A 202 7.26 22.22 -5.33
C LEU A 202 7.42 20.95 -4.50
N SER A 203 8.15 21.02 -3.38
CA SER A 203 7.96 20.17 -2.16
C SER A 203 9.17 20.18 -1.21
N ALA A 204 9.80 21.34 -0.98
CA ALA A 204 10.91 21.46 -0.01
C ALA A 204 10.52 22.02 1.37
N SER A 205 9.23 22.18 1.70
CA SER A 205 8.82 22.80 2.99
C SER A 205 8.09 21.91 4.00
N LEU A 206 7.74 20.65 3.67
CA LEU A 206 6.91 19.81 4.57
C LEU A 206 7.69 18.80 5.44
N ALA A 207 9.02 18.73 5.32
CA ALA A 207 9.84 17.77 6.06
C ALA A 207 10.28 18.24 7.47
N LYS A 208 9.92 19.45 7.91
CA LYS A 208 10.40 20.02 9.20
C LYS A 208 9.37 20.08 10.33
N GLN A 209 8.16 19.54 10.16
CA GLN A 209 7.07 19.76 11.13
C GLN A 209 6.57 18.49 11.86
N CYS A 210 7.37 17.42 11.91
CA CYS A 210 7.00 16.17 12.61
C CYS A 210 7.82 15.87 13.89
N SER A 211 8.64 16.80 14.39
CA SER A 211 9.53 16.54 15.56
C SER A 211 9.30 17.43 16.78
N SER A 212 8.11 18.01 16.96
CA SER A 212 7.82 18.77 18.19
C SER A 212 6.37 18.66 18.64
N ARG A 213 6.04 17.57 19.32
CA ARG A 213 5.03 17.58 20.38
C ARG A 213 5.61 16.92 21.62
N ARG A 214 6.27 17.74 22.45
CA ARG A 214 6.52 17.45 23.86
C ARG A 214 5.18 17.20 24.54
N LEU A 215 5.07 16.08 25.22
CA LEU A 215 3.99 15.76 26.15
C LEU A 215 3.96 16.83 27.24
N VAL A 216 2.91 17.66 27.26
CA VAL A 216 2.57 18.48 28.42
C VAL A 216 1.55 17.66 29.20
N THR A 217 2.02 16.92 30.20
CA THR A 217 1.17 16.26 31.19
C THR A 217 0.72 17.31 32.20
N SER A 218 -0.45 17.90 31.99
CA SER A 218 -1.10 18.71 33.03
C SER A 218 -1.79 17.78 34.03
N ALA A 219 -1.16 17.63 35.19
CA ALA A 219 -1.80 17.12 36.39
C ALA A 219 -2.96 18.06 36.78
N SER A 220 -4.16 17.51 36.91
CA SER A 220 -5.29 18.19 37.54
C SER A 220 -5.86 17.28 38.61
N ALA A 221 -5.22 17.29 39.79
CA ALA A 221 -5.80 16.77 41.01
C ALA A 221 -6.91 17.72 41.46
N ARG A 222 -8.17 17.28 41.40
CA ARG A 222 -9.29 17.96 42.06
C ARG A 222 -9.56 17.27 43.39
N SER A 223 -9.22 17.98 44.46
CA SER A 223 -9.71 17.77 45.81
C SER A 223 -11.24 17.82 45.85
N LEU A 224 -11.86 16.82 46.45
CA LEU A 224 -13.19 16.94 47.03
C LEU A 224 -13.09 16.50 48.49
N ALA A 225 -12.91 17.50 49.35
CA ALA A 225 -13.26 17.40 50.75
C ALA A 225 -14.79 17.59 50.83
N ILE A 226 -15.48 16.61 51.40
CA ILE A 226 -16.85 16.79 51.89
C ILE A 226 -16.77 16.64 53.40
N ALA A 227 -17.00 17.76 54.09
CA ALA A 227 -17.26 17.84 55.50
C ALA A 227 -18.66 18.45 55.65
N ALA A 228 -19.57 17.67 56.23
CA ALA A 228 -20.72 18.05 57.06
C ALA A 228 -21.60 16.81 57.24
#